data_AF-A0A839PEC7-F1
#
_entry.id   AF-A0A839PEC7-F1
#
_cell.length_a   1.000
_cell.length_b   1.000
_cell.length_c   1.000
_cell.angle_alpha   90.00
_cell.angle_beta   90.00
_cell.angle_gamma   90.00
#
_symmetry.space_group_name_H-M   'P 1'
#
loop_
_entity.id
_entity.type
_entity.pdbx_description
1 polymer ?
#
loop_
_entity_poly.entity_id
_entity_poly.type
_entity_poly.pdbx_seq_one_letter_code
_entity_poly.pdbx_strand_id
1 'polypeptide(L)'
;MSRAQALSAGADADSAESAPRWGRGAERGTWAIAVAPLLAALAVLFAVFLTGFDGRSAMPPDVAARFYGFFLDRYPLFAFALVYGLARILAAMVAPGPASLVRRLVGGGIGLVLVLGVSLHPTFGGFVLRAGFGTGSGAFLNGAPMALAYTMGAGAAACLFGLAMGLGARLAGRPGPVPSGSRWRRAGQALLGWVAGFLALWFAAALIGLARDAGFGPWPRRPLDARDLVVAALLLTVAALPHTLLVAARLRPRRTA
;
A
#
# COMPACT_ATOMS: atom_id res chain seq x y z
N MET A 1 50.44 18.53 -36.80
CA MET A 1 49.14 18.16 -36.18
C MET A 1 48.05 18.89 -36.94
N SER A 2 47.20 18.16 -37.66
CA SER A 2 46.22 18.79 -38.57
C SER A 2 45.00 19.28 -37.79
N ARG A 3 44.38 20.37 -38.25
CA ARG A 3 43.15 20.98 -37.72
C ARG A 3 41.99 20.00 -37.50
N ALA A 4 42.03 18.83 -38.14
CA ALA A 4 41.02 17.78 -38.01
C ALA A 4 41.08 17.03 -36.66
N GLN A 5 42.26 16.88 -36.05
CA GLN A 5 42.39 16.19 -34.75
C GLN A 5 41.95 17.05 -33.56
N ALA A 6 41.97 18.38 -33.69
CA ALA A 6 41.49 19.29 -32.63
C ALA A 6 39.95 19.34 -32.56
N LEU A 7 39.24 19.01 -33.65
CA LEU A 7 37.77 19.03 -33.70
C LEU A 7 37.14 17.72 -33.23
N SER A 8 37.84 16.58 -33.27
CA SER A 8 37.30 15.32 -32.73
C SER A 8 37.42 15.24 -31.21
N ALA A 9 38.46 15.85 -30.61
CA ALA A 9 38.64 15.86 -29.16
C ALA A 9 37.61 16.74 -28.42
N GLY A 10 36.98 17.70 -29.09
CA GLY A 10 35.92 18.55 -28.52
C GLY A 10 34.52 17.94 -28.61
N ALA A 11 34.27 16.99 -29.51
CA ALA A 11 32.94 16.39 -29.71
C ALA A 11 32.63 15.27 -28.70
N ASP A 12 33.66 14.60 -28.17
CA ASP A 12 33.51 13.51 -27.20
C ASP A 12 33.41 14.01 -25.75
N ALA A 13 33.75 15.28 -25.48
CA ALA A 13 33.64 15.87 -24.14
C ALA A 13 32.22 16.40 -23.83
N ASP A 14 31.48 16.90 -24.84
CA ASP A 14 30.11 17.43 -24.67
C ASP A 14 29.00 16.37 -24.73
N SER A 15 29.34 15.15 -25.15
CA SER A 15 28.39 14.03 -25.28
C SER A 15 28.25 13.19 -24.00
N ALA A 16 29.10 13.41 -22.99
CA ALA A 16 29.00 12.74 -21.68
C ALA A 16 28.11 13.50 -20.67
N GLU A 17 27.84 14.79 -20.87
CA GLU A 17 27.15 15.63 -19.88
C GLU A 17 25.66 15.91 -20.19
N SER A 18 25.17 15.45 -21.34
CA SER A 18 23.81 15.68 -21.82
C SER A 18 22.86 14.49 -21.59
N ALA A 19 22.98 13.81 -20.45
CA ALA A 19 21.90 12.93 -19.98
C ALA A 19 20.65 13.78 -19.68
N PRO A 20 19.51 13.58 -20.38
CA PRO A 20 18.40 14.52 -20.37
C PRO A 20 17.84 14.68 -18.95
N ARG A 21 17.92 15.91 -18.40
CA ARG A 21 17.31 16.32 -17.11
C ARG A 21 15.82 15.92 -17.01
N TRP A 22 15.14 15.80 -18.15
CA TRP A 22 13.76 15.34 -18.29
C TRP A 22 13.50 13.93 -17.75
N GLY A 23 14.46 13.00 -17.85
CA GLY A 23 14.30 11.63 -17.33
C GLY A 23 14.28 11.56 -15.81
N ARG A 24 15.13 12.37 -15.14
CA ARG A 24 15.25 12.39 -13.67
C ARG A 24 14.00 12.93 -12.97
N GLY A 25 13.32 13.92 -13.55
CA GLY A 25 12.10 14.50 -12.98
C GLY A 25 10.90 13.55 -13.01
N ALA A 26 10.70 12.85 -14.14
CA ALA A 26 9.62 11.89 -14.30
C ALA A 26 9.80 10.65 -13.39
N GLU A 27 11.03 10.15 -13.25
CA GLU A 27 11.34 9.04 -12.34
C GLU A 27 11.12 9.42 -10.87
N ARG A 28 11.52 10.63 -10.45
CA ARG A 28 11.24 11.14 -9.10
C ARG A 28 9.74 11.24 -8.82
N GLY A 29 8.96 11.75 -9.77
CA GLY A 29 7.49 11.83 -9.64
C GLY A 29 6.84 10.44 -9.49
N THR A 30 7.29 9.47 -10.27
CA THR A 30 6.81 8.08 -10.18
C THR A 30 7.10 7.45 -8.82
N TRP A 31 8.32 7.59 -8.31
CA TRP A 31 8.69 7.08 -7.00
C TRP A 31 7.96 7.81 -5.87
N ALA A 32 7.78 9.12 -5.96
CA ALA A 32 7.00 9.88 -4.99
C ALA A 32 5.57 9.34 -4.88
N ILE A 33 4.89 9.08 -6.01
CA ILE A 33 3.53 8.53 -5.99
C ILE A 33 3.49 7.08 -5.46
N ALA A 34 4.51 6.28 -5.74
CA ALA A 34 4.59 4.90 -5.26
C ALA A 34 4.84 4.82 -3.74
N VAL A 35 5.69 5.70 -3.22
CA VAL A 35 6.13 5.72 -1.81
C VAL A 35 5.20 6.54 -0.92
N ALA A 36 4.41 7.48 -1.48
CA ALA A 36 3.48 8.33 -0.72
C ALA A 36 2.57 7.57 0.26
N PRO A 37 1.98 6.41 -0.08
CA PRO A 37 1.13 5.68 0.88
C PRO A 37 1.90 5.13 2.09
N LEU A 38 3.16 4.72 1.90
CA LEU A 38 4.02 4.28 3.00
C LEU A 38 4.39 5.48 3.89
N LEU A 39 4.77 6.60 3.28
CA LEU A 39 5.08 7.82 4.04
C LEU A 39 3.88 8.33 4.82
N ALA A 40 2.66 8.24 4.26
CA ALA A 40 1.45 8.60 4.98
C ALA A 40 1.21 7.70 6.20
N ALA A 41 1.38 6.38 6.06
CA ALA A 41 1.26 5.45 7.19
C ALA A 41 2.30 5.71 8.28
N LEU A 42 3.56 5.96 7.89
CA LEU A 42 4.65 6.30 8.83
C LEU A 42 4.46 7.66 9.50
N ALA A 43 3.95 8.66 8.77
CA ALA A 43 3.65 9.97 9.33
C ALA A 43 2.52 9.89 10.36
N VAL A 44 1.48 9.10 10.10
CA VAL A 44 0.41 8.85 11.08
C VAL A 44 0.95 8.09 12.30
N LEU A 45 1.79 7.07 12.10
CA LEU A 45 2.45 6.37 13.21
C LEU A 45 3.27 7.33 14.08
N PHE A 46 4.06 8.19 13.45
CA PHE A 46 4.86 9.19 14.15
C PHE A 46 3.99 10.23 14.87
N ALA A 47 2.88 10.65 14.27
CA ALA A 47 1.91 11.54 14.92
C ALA A 47 1.25 10.88 16.14
N VAL A 48 0.87 9.60 16.06
CA VAL A 48 0.34 8.83 17.21
C VAL A 48 1.37 8.76 18.33
N PHE A 49 2.65 8.53 18.00
CA PHE A 49 3.75 8.54 18.96
C PHE A 49 3.92 9.92 19.63
N LEU A 50 4.02 11.00 18.84
CA LEU A 50 4.23 12.36 19.37
C LEU A 50 3.08 12.86 20.24
N THR A 51 1.84 12.51 19.87
CA THR A 51 0.65 12.92 20.62
C THR A 51 0.39 12.07 21.85
N GLY A 52 1.07 10.92 21.99
CA GLY A 52 0.76 9.93 23.02
C GLY A 52 -0.63 9.33 22.85
N PHE A 53 -1.20 9.34 21.63
CA PHE A 53 -2.57 8.91 21.39
C PHE A 53 -2.74 7.43 21.73
N ASP A 54 -3.69 7.18 22.62
CA ASP A 54 -4.00 5.87 23.18
C ASP A 54 -5.51 5.73 23.45
N GLY A 55 -5.91 4.58 23.98
CA GLY A 55 -7.28 4.22 24.31
C GLY A 55 -7.88 5.00 25.49
N ARG A 56 -7.10 5.83 26.18
CA ARG A 56 -7.55 6.72 27.25
C ARG A 56 -7.79 8.15 26.75
N SER A 57 -7.39 8.44 25.51
CA SER A 57 -7.64 9.73 24.87
C SER A 57 -9.15 9.96 24.74
N ALA A 58 -9.61 11.15 25.14
CA ALA A 58 -11.02 11.49 25.15
C ALA A 58 -11.62 11.40 23.74
N MET A 59 -12.56 10.48 23.55
CA MET A 59 -13.28 10.28 22.30
C MET A 59 -14.77 10.20 22.61
N PRO A 60 -15.66 10.71 21.74
CA PRO A 60 -17.10 10.53 21.92
C PRO A 60 -17.44 9.04 22.10
N PRO A 61 -18.33 8.67 23.04
CA PRO A 61 -18.61 7.27 23.38
C PRO A 61 -18.98 6.40 22.18
N ASP A 62 -19.78 6.93 21.25
CA ASP A 62 -20.20 6.24 20.02
C ASP A 62 -19.02 5.92 19.09
N VAL A 63 -17.99 6.75 19.11
CA VAL A 63 -16.79 6.55 18.30
C VAL A 63 -15.85 5.57 19.01
N ALA A 64 -15.68 5.72 20.32
CA ALA A 64 -14.91 4.78 21.15
C ALA A 64 -15.42 3.34 20.99
N ALA A 65 -16.75 3.12 21.05
CA ALA A 65 -17.37 1.80 20.90
C ALA A 65 -17.15 1.16 19.51
N ARG A 66 -16.93 1.97 18.47
CA ARG A 66 -16.68 1.49 17.10
C ARG A 66 -15.21 1.20 16.85
N PHE A 67 -14.29 1.85 17.56
CA PHE A 67 -12.85 1.72 17.34
C PHE A 67 -12.16 0.83 18.37
N TYR A 68 -12.45 1.01 19.65
CA TYR A 68 -11.84 0.23 20.71
C TYR A 68 -12.55 -1.10 20.87
N GLY A 69 -11.84 -2.18 20.55
CA GLY A 69 -12.37 -3.54 20.60
C GLY A 69 -11.32 -4.57 20.23
N PHE A 70 -11.76 -5.84 20.14
CA PHE A 70 -10.90 -6.99 19.91
C PHE A 70 -9.90 -6.80 18.76
N PHE A 71 -10.35 -6.29 17.62
CA PHE A 71 -9.50 -6.19 16.42
C PHE A 71 -8.43 -5.10 16.52
N LEU A 72 -8.71 -3.97 17.16
CA LEU A 72 -7.71 -2.93 17.34
C LEU A 72 -6.63 -3.37 18.34
N ASP A 73 -7.04 -4.10 19.37
CA ASP A 73 -6.12 -4.65 20.35
C ASP A 73 -5.24 -5.78 19.76
N ARG A 74 -5.85 -6.70 19.01
CA ARG A 74 -5.15 -7.86 18.44
C ARG A 74 -4.35 -7.53 17.19
N TYR A 75 -4.85 -6.62 16.33
CA TYR A 75 -4.25 -6.27 15.03
C TYR A 75 -4.05 -4.75 14.89
N PRO A 76 -3.28 -4.12 15.78
CA PRO A 76 -3.16 -2.66 15.84
C PRO A 76 -2.57 -2.06 14.55
N LEU A 77 -1.63 -2.75 13.91
CA LEU A 77 -0.99 -2.24 12.69
C LEU A 77 -1.94 -2.17 11.49
N PHE A 78 -3.12 -2.78 11.56
CA PHE A 78 -4.15 -2.63 10.54
C PHE A 78 -4.64 -1.17 10.42
N ALA A 79 -4.59 -0.37 11.50
CA ALA A 79 -4.95 1.05 11.44
C ALA A 79 -4.04 1.81 10.46
N PHE A 80 -2.73 1.53 10.46
CA PHE A 80 -1.78 2.14 9.54
C PHE A 80 -1.87 1.52 8.13
N ALA A 81 -2.21 0.24 8.02
CA ALA A 81 -2.53 -0.38 6.73
C ALA A 81 -3.76 0.28 6.08
N LEU A 82 -4.78 0.65 6.86
CA LEU A 82 -5.94 1.39 6.38
C LEU A 82 -5.52 2.76 5.84
N VAL A 83 -4.69 3.52 6.57
CA VAL A 83 -4.10 4.78 6.09
C VAL A 83 -3.36 4.58 4.77
N TYR A 84 -2.55 3.52 4.66
CA TYR A 84 -1.87 3.16 3.42
C TYR A 84 -2.87 2.95 2.27
N GLY A 85 -3.95 2.19 2.49
CA GLY A 85 -4.97 1.94 1.48
C GLY A 85 -5.67 3.22 1.00
N LEU A 86 -6.04 4.11 1.93
CA LEU A 86 -6.66 5.40 1.63
C LEU A 86 -5.70 6.30 0.84
N ALA A 87 -4.48 6.46 1.35
CA ALA A 87 -3.43 7.24 0.69
C ALA A 87 -3.11 6.70 -0.71
N ARG A 88 -3.19 5.37 -0.91
CA ARG A 88 -3.00 4.76 -2.22
C ARG A 88 -4.09 5.15 -3.21
N ILE A 89 -5.36 5.25 -2.78
CA ILE A 89 -6.46 5.71 -3.63
C ILE A 89 -6.29 7.20 -3.96
N LEU A 90 -5.98 8.03 -2.95
CA LEU A 90 -5.70 9.46 -3.15
C LEU A 90 -4.54 9.67 -4.13
N ALA A 91 -3.45 8.90 -3.97
CA ALA A 91 -2.31 8.89 -4.87
C ALA A 91 -2.69 8.49 -6.31
N ALA A 92 -3.69 7.62 -6.50
CA ALA A 92 -4.22 7.31 -7.83
C ALA A 92 -5.05 8.48 -8.41
N MET A 93 -5.81 9.19 -7.58
CA MET A 93 -6.63 10.33 -8.01
C MET A 93 -5.79 11.51 -8.52
N VAL A 94 -4.63 11.74 -7.91
CA VAL A 94 -3.72 12.86 -8.28
C VAL A 94 -2.69 12.48 -9.34
N ALA A 95 -2.46 11.17 -9.59
CA ALA A 95 -1.46 10.74 -10.55
C ALA A 95 -1.78 11.25 -11.97
N PRO A 96 -0.77 11.65 -12.78
CA PRO A 96 -1.01 12.03 -14.18
C PRO A 96 -1.59 10.84 -14.96
N GLY A 97 -2.56 11.10 -15.84
CA GLY A 97 -3.25 10.06 -16.60
C GLY A 97 -4.49 10.56 -17.36
N PRO A 98 -5.00 9.77 -18.32
CA PRO A 98 -6.02 10.21 -19.29
C PRO A 98 -7.43 10.34 -18.73
N ALA A 99 -7.65 9.97 -17.46
CA ALA A 99 -8.96 10.06 -16.84
C ALA A 99 -9.35 11.51 -16.54
N SER A 100 -10.59 11.88 -16.87
CA SER A 100 -11.17 13.16 -16.50
C SER A 100 -11.19 13.36 -14.97
N LEU A 101 -11.19 14.63 -14.54
CA LEU A 101 -11.28 14.99 -13.13
C LEU A 101 -12.52 14.38 -12.46
N VAL A 102 -13.68 14.44 -13.14
CA VAL A 102 -14.94 13.85 -12.66
C VAL A 102 -14.79 12.36 -12.40
N ARG A 103 -14.21 11.61 -13.34
CA ARG A 103 -13.99 10.16 -13.18
C ARG A 103 -13.06 9.86 -12.00
N ARG A 104 -11.99 10.65 -11.82
CA ARG A 104 -11.06 10.51 -10.69
C ARG A 104 -11.76 10.73 -9.35
N LEU A 105 -12.59 11.77 -9.25
CA LEU A 105 -13.33 12.10 -8.04
C LEU A 105 -14.40 11.06 -7.70
N VAL A 106 -15.25 10.69 -8.66
CA VAL A 106 -16.30 9.68 -8.44
C VAL A 106 -15.68 8.32 -8.15
N GLY A 107 -14.75 7.87 -8.98
CA GLY A 107 -14.11 6.56 -8.83
C GLY A 107 -13.25 6.46 -7.57
N GLY A 108 -12.52 7.53 -7.24
CA GLY A 108 -11.78 7.65 -5.99
C GLY A 108 -12.69 7.66 -4.78
N GLY A 109 -13.77 8.44 -4.82
CA GLY A 109 -14.78 8.50 -3.77
C GLY A 109 -15.42 7.15 -3.48
N ILE A 110 -15.85 6.42 -4.52
CA ILE A 110 -16.35 5.04 -4.38
C ILE A 110 -15.30 4.15 -3.74
N GLY A 111 -14.05 4.24 -4.19
CA GLY A 111 -12.94 3.49 -3.62
C GLY A 111 -12.71 3.76 -2.13
N LEU A 112 -12.72 5.03 -1.72
CA LEU A 112 -12.56 5.44 -0.33
C LEU A 112 -13.70 4.90 0.54
N VAL A 113 -14.95 5.06 0.07
CA VAL A 113 -16.13 4.52 0.76
C VAL A 113 -16.05 3.00 0.88
N LEU A 114 -15.62 2.30 -0.17
CA LEU A 114 -15.48 0.85 -0.16
C LEU A 114 -14.42 0.38 0.85
N VAL A 115 -13.23 1.00 0.84
CA VAL A 115 -12.16 0.67 1.79
C VAL A 115 -12.57 0.96 3.23
N LEU A 116 -13.18 2.12 3.48
CA LEU A 116 -13.68 2.49 4.81
C LEU A 116 -14.80 1.55 5.25
N GLY A 117 -15.77 1.28 4.38
CA GLY A 117 -16.90 0.38 4.68
C GLY A 117 -16.43 -1.02 5.02
N VAL A 118 -15.60 -1.63 4.18
CA VAL A 118 -15.10 -3.01 4.41
C VAL A 118 -14.17 -3.07 5.63
N SER A 119 -13.49 -1.98 6.00
CA SER A 119 -12.51 -1.96 7.11
C SER A 119 -13.07 -1.46 8.45
N LEU A 120 -14.18 -0.71 8.46
CA LEU A 120 -14.73 -0.07 9.65
C LEU A 120 -16.17 -0.47 9.96
N HIS A 121 -16.90 -1.09 9.04
CA HIS A 121 -18.27 -1.55 9.29
C HIS A 121 -18.31 -3.05 9.68
N PRO A 122 -19.01 -3.45 10.75
CA PRO A 122 -19.76 -2.59 11.69
C PRO A 122 -18.88 -1.87 12.73
N THR A 123 -17.67 -2.37 12.99
CA THR A 123 -16.66 -1.77 13.87
C THR A 123 -15.26 -1.94 13.27
N PHE A 124 -14.23 -1.33 13.87
CA PHE A 124 -12.83 -1.41 13.43
C PHE A 124 -12.41 -2.85 13.09
N GLY A 125 -11.68 -2.96 11.98
CA GLY A 125 -11.34 -4.23 11.36
C GLY A 125 -12.40 -4.72 10.38
N GLY A 126 -13.65 -4.29 10.53
CA GLY A 126 -14.74 -4.49 9.60
C GLY A 126 -14.87 -5.93 9.12
N PHE A 127 -15.20 -6.10 7.84
CA PHE A 127 -15.18 -7.38 7.16
C PHE A 127 -13.76 -7.90 6.89
N VAL A 128 -12.76 -7.01 6.75
CA VAL A 128 -11.37 -7.42 6.46
C VAL A 128 -10.81 -8.33 7.54
N LEU A 129 -10.77 -7.86 8.79
CA LEU A 129 -10.21 -8.61 9.90
C LEU A 129 -11.15 -9.71 10.37
N ARG A 130 -12.47 -9.56 10.21
CA ARG A 130 -13.45 -10.63 10.48
C ARG A 130 -13.28 -11.81 9.53
N ALA A 131 -13.11 -11.56 8.24
CA ALA A 131 -12.83 -12.63 7.28
C ALA A 131 -11.47 -13.27 7.58
N GLY A 132 -10.43 -12.48 7.85
CA GLY A 132 -9.13 -13.04 8.18
C GLY A 132 -9.14 -13.90 9.44
N PHE A 133 -9.73 -13.40 10.53
CA PHE A 133 -9.87 -14.15 11.77
C PHE A 133 -10.77 -15.38 11.58
N GLY A 134 -11.94 -15.22 10.97
CA GLY A 134 -12.89 -16.32 10.75
C GLY A 134 -12.33 -17.43 9.87
N THR A 135 -11.67 -17.09 8.76
CA THR A 135 -11.03 -18.08 7.88
C THR A 135 -9.87 -18.77 8.59
N GLY A 136 -9.02 -18.04 9.31
CA GLY A 136 -7.88 -18.62 10.01
C GLY A 136 -8.32 -19.53 11.17
N SER A 137 -9.20 -19.05 12.04
CA SER A 137 -9.77 -19.85 13.12
C SER A 137 -10.53 -21.06 12.61
N GLY A 138 -11.33 -20.90 11.54
CA GLY A 138 -12.02 -22.00 10.89
C GLY A 138 -11.04 -23.07 10.38
N ALA A 139 -9.99 -22.68 9.66
CA ALA A 139 -8.97 -23.62 9.18
C ALA A 139 -8.29 -24.38 10.34
N PHE A 140 -7.92 -23.67 11.41
CA PHE A 140 -7.30 -24.27 12.59
C PHE A 140 -8.21 -25.29 13.28
N LEU A 141 -9.49 -24.94 13.47
CA LEU A 141 -10.50 -25.84 14.06
C LEU A 141 -10.77 -27.08 13.20
N ASN A 142 -10.50 -27.01 11.89
CA ASN A 142 -10.55 -28.15 10.97
C ASN A 142 -9.23 -28.93 10.88
N GLY A 143 -8.29 -28.71 11.80
CA GLY A 143 -7.05 -29.48 11.90
C GLY A 143 -5.88 -28.96 11.06
N ALA A 144 -6.00 -27.79 10.42
CA ALA A 144 -4.87 -27.17 9.74
C ALA A 144 -3.80 -26.74 10.77
N PRO A 145 -2.50 -26.95 10.48
CA PRO A 145 -1.43 -26.42 11.33
C PRO A 145 -1.53 -24.90 11.49
N MET A 146 -1.12 -24.37 12.65
CA MET A 146 -1.24 -22.94 12.98
C MET A 146 -0.66 -22.01 11.90
N ALA A 147 0.49 -22.36 11.32
CA ALA A 147 1.10 -21.58 10.25
C ALA A 147 0.22 -21.51 8.98
N LEU A 148 -0.41 -22.62 8.61
CA LEU A 148 -1.31 -22.67 7.45
C LEU A 148 -2.60 -21.89 7.73
N ALA A 149 -3.22 -22.12 8.89
CA ALA A 149 -4.41 -21.40 9.33
C ALA A 149 -4.17 -19.88 9.35
N TYR A 150 -3.02 -19.46 9.89
CA TYR A 150 -2.63 -18.06 9.93
C TYR A 150 -2.48 -17.45 8.53
N THR A 151 -1.77 -18.13 7.64
CA THR A 151 -1.58 -17.63 6.26
C THR A 151 -2.89 -17.62 5.47
N MET A 152 -3.80 -18.58 5.68
CA MET A 152 -5.15 -18.55 5.10
C MET A 152 -5.95 -17.34 5.57
N GLY A 153 -5.91 -17.04 6.87
CA GLY A 153 -6.55 -15.84 7.44
C GLY A 153 -5.97 -14.55 6.86
N ALA A 154 -4.64 -14.43 6.80
CA ALA A 154 -3.97 -13.29 6.17
C ALA A 154 -4.37 -13.15 4.69
N GLY A 155 -4.54 -14.27 3.98
CA GLY A 155 -4.98 -14.30 2.59
C GLY A 155 -6.40 -13.78 2.41
N ALA A 156 -7.34 -14.19 3.27
CA ALA A 156 -8.72 -13.70 3.24
C ALA A 156 -8.80 -12.19 3.49
N ALA A 157 -8.05 -11.69 4.49
CA ALA A 157 -7.96 -10.26 4.77
C ALA A 157 -7.35 -9.48 3.59
N ALA A 158 -6.24 -9.97 3.03
CA ALA A 158 -5.58 -9.35 1.88
C ALA A 158 -6.45 -9.35 0.62
N CYS A 159 -7.26 -10.38 0.41
CA CYS A 159 -8.20 -10.45 -0.70
C CYS A 159 -9.25 -9.33 -0.61
N LEU A 160 -9.97 -9.23 0.52
CA LEU A 160 -10.99 -8.20 0.71
C LEU A 160 -10.41 -6.78 0.64
N PHE A 161 -9.32 -6.55 1.38
CA PHE A 161 -8.67 -5.24 1.42
C PHE A 161 -8.09 -4.86 0.05
N GLY A 162 -7.43 -5.80 -0.62
CA GLY A 162 -6.83 -5.61 -1.93
C GLY A 162 -7.83 -5.42 -3.05
N LEU A 163 -8.98 -6.12 -3.00
CA LEU A 163 -10.09 -5.88 -3.92
C LEU A 163 -10.65 -4.48 -3.74
N ALA A 164 -10.93 -4.07 -2.50
CA ALA A 164 -11.47 -2.75 -2.22
C ALA A 164 -10.53 -1.63 -2.70
N MET A 165 -9.25 -1.71 -2.31
CA MET A 165 -8.23 -0.75 -2.70
C MET A 165 -7.97 -0.76 -4.22
N GLY A 166 -7.86 -1.96 -4.81
CA GLY A 166 -7.55 -2.16 -6.22
C GLY A 166 -8.66 -1.65 -7.14
N LEU A 167 -9.93 -1.89 -6.78
CA LEU A 167 -11.08 -1.34 -7.47
C LEU A 167 -11.10 0.19 -7.38
N GLY A 168 -10.93 0.76 -6.18
CA GLY A 168 -10.85 2.21 -6.00
C GLY A 168 -9.77 2.86 -6.85
N ALA A 169 -8.55 2.31 -6.85
CA ALA A 169 -7.45 2.83 -7.65
C ALA A 169 -7.69 2.71 -9.17
N ARG A 170 -8.44 1.71 -9.64
CA ARG A 170 -8.80 1.54 -11.05
C ARG A 170 -9.93 2.47 -11.49
N LEU A 171 -10.96 2.61 -10.65
CA LEU A 171 -12.08 3.51 -10.89
C LEU A 171 -11.60 4.96 -10.94
N ALA A 172 -10.66 5.34 -10.06
CA ALA A 172 -9.98 6.64 -10.06
C ALA A 172 -9.15 6.91 -11.33
N GLY A 173 -9.09 5.97 -12.27
CA GLY A 173 -8.59 6.27 -13.60
C GLY A 173 -7.11 6.03 -13.82
N ARG A 174 -6.52 5.03 -13.15
CA ARG A 174 -5.28 4.39 -13.60
C ARG A 174 -5.60 3.23 -14.55
N PRO A 175 -5.76 3.46 -15.87
CA PRO A 175 -5.59 2.38 -16.82
C PRO A 175 -4.12 1.92 -16.73
N GLY A 176 -3.89 0.61 -16.69
CA GLY A 176 -2.55 0.09 -16.94
C GLY A 176 -2.07 0.56 -18.32
N PRO A 177 -0.74 0.65 -18.55
CA PRO A 177 -0.21 1.03 -19.85
C PRO A 177 -0.88 0.18 -20.92
N VAL A 178 -1.44 0.82 -21.96
CA VAL A 178 -2.10 0.12 -23.09
C VAL A 178 -1.06 -0.81 -23.70
N PRO A 179 -1.14 -2.13 -23.49
CA PRO A 179 -0.10 -3.00 -24.02
C PRO A 179 -0.35 -3.16 -25.52
N SER A 180 0.63 -2.83 -26.36
CA SER A 180 0.61 -3.30 -27.75
C SER A 180 0.81 -4.83 -27.71
N GLY A 181 -0.13 -5.58 -28.29
CA GLY A 181 -0.08 -7.04 -28.30
C GLY A 181 -1.45 -7.72 -28.34
N SER A 182 -1.42 -9.04 -28.57
CA SER A 182 -2.63 -9.88 -28.66
C SER A 182 -3.48 -9.78 -27.39
N ARG A 183 -4.81 -9.96 -27.54
CA ARG A 183 -5.77 -9.94 -26.41
C ARG A 183 -5.34 -10.87 -25.27
N TRP A 184 -4.76 -12.02 -25.59
CA TRP A 184 -4.24 -13.00 -24.64
C TRP A 184 -3.04 -12.50 -23.83
N ARG A 185 -2.07 -11.84 -24.47
CA ARG A 185 -0.93 -11.24 -23.75
C ARG A 185 -1.39 -10.15 -22.77
N ARG A 186 -2.41 -9.37 -23.14
CA ARG A 186 -3.02 -8.36 -22.27
C ARG A 186 -3.71 -8.98 -21.05
N ALA A 187 -4.52 -10.01 -21.28
CA ALA A 187 -5.17 -10.75 -20.20
C ALA A 187 -4.14 -11.39 -19.25
N GLY A 188 -3.11 -12.04 -19.79
CA GLY A 188 -2.04 -12.65 -19.01
C GLY A 188 -1.26 -11.64 -18.15
N GLN A 189 -0.88 -10.48 -18.72
CA GLN A 189 -0.21 -9.42 -17.95
C GLN A 189 -1.12 -8.82 -16.86
N ALA A 190 -2.41 -8.66 -17.15
CA ALA A 190 -3.38 -8.18 -16.17
C ALA A 190 -3.53 -9.18 -15.01
N LEU A 191 -3.65 -10.48 -15.32
CA LEU A 191 -3.74 -11.55 -14.32
C LEU A 191 -2.48 -11.63 -13.47
N LEU A 192 -1.29 -11.61 -14.09
CA LEU A 192 -0.02 -11.60 -13.35
C LEU A 192 0.09 -10.38 -12.43
N GLY A 193 -0.36 -9.21 -12.89
CA GLY A 193 -0.43 -8.01 -12.07
C GLY A 193 -1.40 -8.15 -10.89
N TRP A 194 -2.55 -8.78 -11.09
CA TRP A 194 -3.49 -9.08 -10.00
C TRP A 194 -2.88 -10.04 -8.97
N VAL A 195 -2.31 -11.16 -9.42
CA VAL A 195 -1.69 -12.17 -8.57
C VAL A 195 -0.52 -11.55 -7.79
N ALA A 196 0.39 -10.83 -8.45
CA ALA A 196 1.50 -10.17 -7.77
C ALA A 196 1.01 -9.13 -6.74
N GLY A 197 -0.04 -8.38 -7.06
CA GLY A 197 -0.65 -7.43 -6.13
C GLY A 197 -1.26 -8.13 -4.91
N PHE A 198 -1.98 -9.24 -5.13
CA PHE A 198 -2.51 -10.07 -4.07
C PHE A 198 -1.40 -10.65 -3.19
N LEU A 199 -0.37 -11.27 -3.78
CA LEU A 199 0.75 -11.84 -3.03
C LEU A 199 1.48 -10.79 -2.19
N ALA A 200 1.67 -9.58 -2.72
CA ALA A 200 2.28 -8.48 -1.99
C ALA A 200 1.42 -8.05 -0.78
N LEU A 201 0.10 -7.95 -0.95
CA LEU A 201 -0.81 -7.61 0.15
C LEU A 201 -1.01 -8.77 1.14
N TRP A 202 -0.92 -10.01 0.67
CA TRP A 202 -0.96 -11.20 1.50
C TRP A 202 0.27 -11.27 2.41
N PHE A 203 1.45 -11.05 1.83
CA PHE A 203 2.69 -10.87 2.59
C PHE A 203 2.57 -9.74 3.62
N ALA A 204 2.04 -8.58 3.21
CA ALA A 204 1.83 -7.45 4.11
C ALA A 204 0.90 -7.81 5.27
N ALA A 205 -0.24 -8.44 4.99
CA ALA A 205 -1.22 -8.87 5.99
C ALA A 205 -0.63 -9.88 6.99
N ALA A 206 0.14 -10.85 6.49
CA ALA A 206 0.84 -11.82 7.34
C ALA A 206 1.90 -11.14 8.21
N LEU A 207 2.65 -10.17 7.68
CA LEU A 207 3.69 -9.51 8.48
C LEU A 207 3.11 -8.60 9.55
N ILE A 208 2.11 -7.77 9.22
CA ILE A 208 1.49 -6.86 10.19
C ILE A 208 0.67 -7.61 11.24
N GLY A 209 0.13 -8.79 10.92
CA GLY A 209 -0.57 -9.62 11.89
C GLY A 209 0.36 -10.27 12.91
N LEU A 210 1.67 -10.36 12.63
CA LEU A 210 2.71 -10.86 13.55
C LEU A 210 3.26 -9.75 14.47
N ALA A 211 2.72 -8.54 14.40
CA ALA A 211 3.27 -7.38 15.12
C ALA A 211 3.44 -7.64 16.62
N ARG A 212 2.45 -8.27 17.25
CA ARG A 212 2.49 -8.59 18.69
C ARG A 212 3.60 -9.58 19.02
N ASP A 213 3.74 -10.62 18.21
CA ASP A 213 4.77 -11.65 18.38
C ASP A 213 6.17 -11.07 18.10
N ALA A 214 6.27 -10.04 17.24
CA ALA A 214 7.47 -9.25 16.99
C ALA A 214 7.79 -8.22 18.10
N GLY A 215 7.00 -8.17 19.18
CA GLY A 215 7.23 -7.30 20.33
C GLY A 215 6.61 -5.91 20.22
N PHE A 216 5.66 -5.68 19.31
CA PHE A 216 4.88 -4.43 19.28
C PHE A 216 3.95 -4.33 20.49
N GLY A 217 4.17 -3.30 21.30
CA GLY A 217 3.56 -3.08 22.60
C GLY A 217 2.04 -2.89 22.59
N PRO A 218 1.40 -2.87 23.78
CA PRO A 218 -0.05 -2.90 24.00
C PRO A 218 -0.87 -1.74 23.43
N TRP A 219 -0.36 -0.92 22.51
CA TRP A 219 -1.18 0.06 21.80
C TRP A 219 -2.42 -0.60 21.18
N PRO A 220 -3.63 -0.03 21.39
CA PRO A 220 -3.89 1.30 21.94
C PRO A 220 -4.01 1.37 23.48
N ARG A 221 -3.83 0.31 24.28
CA ARG A 221 -4.04 0.36 25.74
C ARG A 221 -3.07 1.28 26.50
N ARG A 222 -1.92 1.57 25.90
CA ARG A 222 -0.91 2.51 26.40
C ARG A 222 -0.36 3.32 25.21
N PRO A 223 0.20 4.51 25.45
CA PRO A 223 0.89 5.28 24.42
C PRO A 223 2.08 4.49 23.86
N LEU A 224 2.41 4.73 22.59
CA LEU A 224 3.58 4.12 21.96
C LEU A 224 4.86 4.62 22.65
N ASP A 225 5.76 3.70 22.98
CA ASP A 225 7.12 4.04 23.35
C ASP A 225 8.04 4.07 22.10
N ALA A 226 9.30 4.50 22.28
CA ALA A 226 10.25 4.59 21.17
C ALA A 226 10.55 3.22 20.54
N ARG A 227 10.49 2.14 21.31
CA ARG A 227 10.68 0.77 20.80
C ARG A 227 9.50 0.36 19.93
N ASP A 228 8.28 0.60 20.39
CA ASP A 228 7.04 0.32 19.67
C ASP A 228 7.01 1.06 18.33
N LEU A 229 7.44 2.33 18.32
CA LEU A 229 7.59 3.13 17.11
C LEU A 229 8.56 2.48 16.11
N VAL A 230 9.76 2.09 16.54
CA VAL A 230 10.78 1.49 15.66
C VAL A 230 10.29 0.15 15.10
N VAL A 231 9.72 -0.71 15.95
CA VAL A 231 9.18 -2.02 15.53
C VAL A 231 8.04 -1.83 14.52
N ALA A 232 7.09 -0.95 14.79
CA ALA A 232 6.00 -0.66 13.86
C ALA A 232 6.50 -0.07 12.55
N ALA A 233 7.43 0.89 12.59
CA ALA A 233 7.99 1.51 11.40
C ALA A 233 8.71 0.47 10.51
N LEU A 234 9.48 -0.43 11.13
CA LEU A 234 10.16 -1.52 10.42
C LEU A 234 9.14 -2.47 9.79
N LEU A 235 8.16 -2.96 10.56
CA LEU A 235 7.14 -3.88 10.06
C LEU A 235 6.32 -3.25 8.93
N LEU A 236 5.88 -2.00 9.06
CA LEU A 236 5.15 -1.29 8.01
C LEU A 236 6.00 -1.11 6.74
N THR A 237 7.28 -0.79 6.90
CA THR A 237 8.20 -0.61 5.77
C THR A 237 8.39 -1.93 5.03
N VAL A 238 8.70 -3.01 5.73
CA VAL A 238 8.92 -4.33 5.14
C VAL A 238 7.62 -4.85 4.52
N ALA A 239 6.47 -4.71 5.21
CA ALA A 239 5.16 -5.13 4.71
C ALA A 239 4.78 -4.40 3.42
N ALA A 240 5.02 -3.09 3.34
CA ALA A 240 4.64 -2.27 2.19
C ALA A 240 5.60 -2.39 1.01
N LEU A 241 6.83 -2.89 1.22
CA LEU A 241 7.89 -2.89 0.22
C LEU A 241 7.50 -3.62 -1.07
N PRO A 242 6.98 -4.87 -1.06
CA PRO A 242 6.65 -5.58 -2.28
C PRO A 242 5.58 -4.84 -3.10
N HIS A 243 4.54 -4.33 -2.44
CA HIS A 243 3.46 -3.61 -3.12
C HIS A 243 3.95 -2.25 -3.68
N THR A 244 4.80 -1.54 -2.93
CA THR A 244 5.41 -0.28 -3.37
C THR A 244 6.28 -0.47 -4.60
N LEU A 245 7.11 -1.50 -4.63
CA LEU A 245 7.95 -1.86 -5.78
C LEU A 245 7.09 -2.23 -7.00
N LEU A 246 6.03 -3.01 -6.80
CA LEU A 246 5.08 -3.35 -7.87
C LEU A 246 4.38 -2.10 -8.44
N VAL A 247 4.00 -1.14 -7.60
CA VAL A 247 3.40 0.12 -8.04
C VAL A 247 4.42 0.96 -8.80
N ALA A 248 5.65 1.11 -8.29
CA ALA A 248 6.72 1.84 -8.96
C ALA A 248 7.03 1.24 -10.34
N ALA A 249 7.14 -0.09 -10.44
CA ALA A 249 7.39 -0.79 -11.70
C ALA A 249 6.29 -0.56 -12.75
N ARG A 250 5.02 -0.46 -12.33
CA ARG A 250 3.88 -0.18 -13.23
C ARG A 250 3.82 1.26 -13.73
N LEU A 251 4.44 2.17 -13.00
CA LEU A 251 4.46 3.60 -13.32
C LEU A 251 5.66 4.01 -14.17
N ARG A 252 6.68 3.14 -14.28
CA ARG A 252 7.81 3.40 -15.16
C ARG A 252 7.35 3.47 -16.62
N PRO A 253 7.71 4.54 -17.36
CA PRO A 253 7.51 4.57 -18.81
C PRO A 253 8.19 3.36 -19.45
N ARG A 254 7.47 2.58 -20.26
CA ARG A 254 8.12 1.57 -21.11
C ARG A 254 8.96 2.34 -22.14
N ARG A 255 10.29 2.20 -22.10
CA ARG A 255 11.14 2.61 -23.21
C ARG A 255 10.66 1.81 -24.43
N THR A 256 10.09 2.51 -25.40
CA THR A 256 9.93 1.98 -26.75
C THR A 256 11.34 1.84 -27.31
N ALA A 257 11.81 0.60 -27.40
CA ALA A 257 12.93 0.25 -28.26
C ALA A 257 12.42 0.16 -29.70
#